data_AF-A0A117RVP9-F1
#
_entry.id   AF-A0A117RVP9-F1
#
_cell.length_a   1.000
_cell.length_b   1.000
_cell.length_c   1.000
_cell.angle_alpha   90.00
_cell.angle_beta   90.00
_cell.angle_gamma   90.00
#
_symmetry.space_group_name_H-M   'P 1'
#
loop_
_entity.id
_entity.type
_entity.pdbx_description
1 polymer ?
#
loop_
_entity_poly.entity_id
_entity_poly.type
_entity_poly.pdbx_seq_one_letter_code
_entity_poly.pdbx_strand_id
1 'polypeptide(L)'
;MHHDFSGGDPIVRKLCLTGRLRALSGVLAAGALIAGLSGTAAHASETGTLAAAAEIGVQFNPDGDAGQCGGTTGQQWGTSPDFTRAIRFDTDNRPGGCQLAFGVYDPDNTLAGASLTYGFQASPGGDAGQCGNQGTYQIPIQRFRTFGPSVRVDTDNRSGWCNLTFTVSGRSDVVLDVQFYADGDGGQCVNALPAGQYRSAFAGSPVTVGIDADGRPGGCQFLLRLRTV
;
A
#
# COMPACT_ATOMS: atom_id res chain seq x y z
N MET A 1 43.06 25.35 -43.69
CA MET A 1 43.89 24.30 -43.07
C MET A 1 43.02 23.04 -43.03
N HIS A 2 42.95 22.30 -44.13
CA HIS A 2 43.73 21.07 -44.38
C HIS A 2 43.69 20.10 -43.20
N HIS A 3 42.87 19.06 -43.29
CA HIS A 3 43.31 17.66 -43.32
C HIS A 3 42.21 16.76 -43.88
N ASP A 4 42.51 16.20 -45.06
CA ASP A 4 41.84 15.06 -45.71
C ASP A 4 42.16 13.74 -44.99
N PHE A 5 41.29 12.75 -45.20
CA PHE A 5 41.52 11.37 -45.70
C PHE A 5 40.41 10.44 -45.13
N SER A 6 39.46 9.97 -45.96
CA SER A 6 39.52 8.78 -46.84
C SER A 6 39.31 7.48 -46.06
N GLY A 7 38.54 6.46 -46.44
CA GLY A 7 37.67 6.08 -47.56
C GLY A 7 36.81 4.91 -46.99
N GLY A 8 35.85 4.27 -47.62
CA GLY A 8 35.47 4.07 -49.01
C GLY A 8 34.29 3.08 -49.01
N ASP A 9 33.31 3.34 -49.84
CA ASP A 9 32.17 2.46 -50.19
C ASP A 9 32.52 1.66 -51.48
N PRO A 10 31.64 0.82 -52.06
CA PRO A 10 31.00 -0.39 -51.52
C PRO A 10 31.12 -1.56 -52.54
N ILE A 11 31.06 -2.84 -52.13
CA ILE A 11 30.84 -3.93 -53.12
C ILE A 11 29.82 -4.96 -52.60
N VAL A 12 28.69 -4.96 -53.30
CA VAL A 12 27.63 -5.96 -53.38
C VAL A 12 28.20 -7.32 -53.79
N ARG A 13 27.80 -8.41 -53.11
CA ARG A 13 27.66 -9.73 -53.73
C ARG A 13 26.61 -10.58 -53.02
N LYS A 14 25.44 -10.66 -53.66
CA LYS A 14 24.50 -11.79 -53.57
C LYS A 14 25.25 -13.08 -53.90
N LEU A 15 25.15 -14.11 -53.07
CA LEU A 15 25.17 -15.48 -53.56
C LEU A 15 24.02 -16.28 -52.95
N CYS A 16 23.23 -16.82 -53.85
CA CYS A 16 22.08 -17.68 -53.66
C CYS A 16 22.59 -19.10 -53.40
N LEU A 17 22.06 -19.81 -52.39
CA LEU A 17 22.12 -21.28 -52.38
C LEU A 17 20.74 -21.85 -52.06
N THR A 18 19.95 -21.97 -53.13
CA THR A 18 18.80 -22.86 -53.23
C THR A 18 19.30 -24.27 -53.55
N GLY A 19 19.39 -25.12 -52.53
CA GLY A 19 19.67 -26.55 -52.69
C GLY A 19 18.39 -27.34 -52.95
N ARG A 20 18.10 -27.62 -54.22
CA ARG A 20 17.14 -28.66 -54.64
C ARG A 20 17.77 -30.04 -54.39
N LEU A 21 17.13 -30.87 -53.57
CA LEU A 21 17.36 -32.32 -53.60
C LEU A 21 16.11 -33.01 -54.13
N ARG A 22 16.32 -33.68 -55.26
CA ARG A 22 15.34 -34.48 -55.99
C ARG A 22 14.94 -35.70 -55.17
N ALA A 23 13.66 -36.03 -55.26
CA ALA A 23 13.07 -37.28 -54.82
C ALA A 23 13.71 -38.48 -55.53
N LEU A 24 13.94 -39.55 -54.76
CA LEU A 24 14.00 -40.92 -55.24
C LEU A 24 13.03 -41.74 -54.36
N SER A 25 11.97 -42.20 -55.00
CA SER A 25 11.01 -43.14 -54.45
C SER A 25 11.65 -44.51 -54.26
N GLY A 26 11.54 -45.06 -53.07
CA GLY A 26 11.79 -46.47 -52.78
C GLY A 26 10.68 -46.98 -51.87
N VAL A 27 9.75 -47.75 -52.42
CA VAL A 27 8.72 -48.47 -51.66
C VAL A 27 9.33 -49.77 -51.15
N LEU A 28 9.33 -49.96 -49.84
CA LEU A 28 9.41 -51.28 -49.20
C LEU A 28 8.50 -51.25 -47.97
N ALA A 29 7.37 -51.91 -48.10
CA ALA A 29 6.45 -52.21 -47.01
C ALA A 29 6.89 -53.51 -46.33
N ALA A 30 6.98 -53.51 -45.00
CA ALA A 30 6.73 -54.65 -44.12
C ALA A 30 6.78 -54.16 -42.67
N GLY A 31 5.82 -54.62 -41.86
CA GLY A 31 5.45 -53.99 -40.60
C GLY A 31 6.46 -54.13 -39.48
N ALA A 32 6.36 -53.17 -38.56
CA ALA A 32 6.90 -53.27 -37.22
C ALA A 32 5.86 -52.66 -36.26
N LEU A 33 5.61 -53.39 -35.18
CA LEU A 33 4.57 -53.17 -34.18
C LEU A 33 4.58 -51.74 -33.64
N ILE A 34 3.43 -51.06 -33.73
CA ILE A 34 3.17 -49.86 -32.92
C ILE A 34 2.88 -50.36 -31.51
N ALA A 35 3.94 -50.55 -30.72
CA ALA A 35 3.81 -50.54 -29.27
C ALA A 35 3.40 -49.12 -28.90
N GLY A 36 2.11 -48.93 -28.60
CA GLY A 36 1.58 -47.69 -28.07
C GLY A 36 2.25 -47.40 -26.74
N LEU A 37 3.29 -46.55 -26.76
CA LEU A 37 3.71 -45.84 -25.57
C LEU A 37 2.62 -44.80 -25.26
N SER A 38 1.66 -45.22 -24.45
CA SER A 38 0.82 -44.31 -23.67
C SER A 38 1.73 -43.55 -22.71
N GLY A 39 2.41 -42.53 -23.22
CA GLY A 39 3.12 -41.57 -22.40
C GLY A 39 2.09 -40.85 -21.55
N THR A 40 1.96 -41.26 -20.29
CA THR A 40 1.32 -40.44 -19.26
C THR A 40 2.10 -39.14 -19.21
N ALA A 41 1.51 -38.07 -19.76
CA ALA A 41 1.97 -36.72 -19.52
C ALA A 41 1.89 -36.50 -18.01
N ALA A 42 3.05 -36.47 -17.35
CA ALA A 42 3.15 -36.00 -15.99
C ALA A 42 2.79 -34.51 -16.02
N HIS A 43 1.56 -34.19 -15.65
CA HIS A 43 1.19 -32.82 -15.32
C HIS A 43 1.97 -32.46 -14.05
N ALA A 44 3.09 -31.75 -14.22
CA ALA A 44 3.70 -31.04 -13.12
C ALA A 44 2.65 -30.05 -12.61
N SER A 45 2.07 -30.34 -11.46
CA SER A 45 1.35 -29.32 -10.71
C SER A 45 2.39 -28.31 -10.27
N GLU A 46 2.44 -27.17 -10.97
CA GLU A 46 3.09 -25.99 -10.45
C GLU A 46 2.42 -25.69 -9.11
N THR A 47 3.13 -26.02 -8.04
CA THR A 47 2.75 -25.58 -6.70
C THR A 47 3.08 -24.10 -6.69
N GLY A 48 2.20 -23.29 -7.26
CA GLY A 48 2.34 -21.84 -7.24
C GLY A 48 2.47 -21.42 -5.79
N THR A 49 3.63 -20.89 -5.41
CA THR A 49 3.80 -20.23 -4.13
C THR A 49 2.77 -19.12 -4.06
N LEU A 50 1.81 -19.23 -3.15
CA LEU A 50 0.86 -18.15 -2.90
C LEU A 50 1.66 -16.92 -2.50
N ALA A 51 1.45 -15.82 -3.21
CA ALA A 51 2.10 -14.56 -2.87
C ALA A 51 1.71 -14.16 -1.43
N ALA A 52 2.70 -13.77 -0.64
CA ALA A 52 2.50 -13.20 0.68
C ALA A 52 1.66 -11.92 0.54
N ALA A 53 0.59 -11.85 1.34
CA ALA A 53 -0.29 -10.70 1.36
C ALA A 53 0.46 -9.46 1.87
N ALA A 54 0.22 -8.31 1.23
CA ALA A 54 0.74 -7.05 1.71
C ALA A 54 0.16 -6.69 3.08
N GLU A 55 0.97 -6.03 3.91
CA GLU A 55 0.63 -5.60 5.27
C GLU A 55 0.54 -4.07 5.34
N ILE A 56 -0.46 -3.55 6.04
CA ILE A 56 -0.55 -2.12 6.39
C ILE A 56 0.08 -1.86 7.75
N GLY A 57 1.00 -0.91 7.80
CA GLY A 57 1.74 -0.53 8.99
C GLY A 57 1.20 0.75 9.62
N VAL A 58 1.14 0.76 10.95
CA VAL A 58 0.91 1.96 11.76
C VAL A 58 2.07 2.09 12.76
N GLN A 59 2.70 3.25 12.80
CA GLN A 59 3.63 3.65 13.84
C GLN A 59 2.96 4.74 14.67
N PHE A 60 2.76 4.47 15.95
CA PHE A 60 2.04 5.34 16.86
C PHE A 60 2.77 5.47 18.18
N ASN A 61 3.27 6.67 18.49
CA ASN A 61 4.07 6.88 19.70
C ASN A 61 3.58 8.11 20.46
N PRO A 62 3.63 8.07 21.80
CA PRO A 62 3.44 9.28 22.58
C PRO A 62 4.59 10.25 22.38
N ASP A 63 4.24 11.54 22.45
CA ASP A 63 5.16 12.66 22.39
C ASP A 63 4.80 13.63 23.52
N GLY A 64 5.37 13.36 24.70
CA GLY A 64 4.94 13.95 25.97
C GLY A 64 4.33 12.90 26.89
N ASP A 65 3.14 13.18 27.42
CA ASP A 65 2.44 12.27 28.34
C ASP A 65 1.96 11.00 27.61
N ALA A 66 2.45 9.84 28.05
CA ALA A 66 2.11 8.54 27.46
C ALA A 66 0.62 8.17 27.59
N GLY A 67 -0.10 8.76 28.56
CA GLY A 67 -1.54 8.55 28.74
C GLY A 67 -2.39 9.06 27.59
N GLN A 68 -1.84 9.91 26.71
CA GLN A 68 -2.57 10.45 25.56
C GLN A 68 -2.70 9.49 24.38
N CYS A 69 -1.80 8.53 24.29
CA CYS A 69 -1.68 7.65 23.14
C CYS A 69 -1.89 6.23 23.63
N GLY A 70 -3.16 5.82 23.67
CA GLY A 70 -3.58 4.52 24.16
C GLY A 70 -3.62 3.45 23.07
N GLY A 71 -4.07 2.26 23.46
CA GLY A 71 -4.13 1.11 22.58
C GLY A 71 -2.73 0.56 22.27
N THR A 72 -2.50 0.17 21.03
CA THR A 72 -1.19 -0.34 20.60
C THR A 72 -0.25 0.81 20.25
N THR A 73 0.77 1.03 21.08
CA THR A 73 1.86 1.96 20.79
C THR A 73 3.06 1.25 20.13
N GLY A 74 3.97 2.03 19.55
CA GLY A 74 5.08 1.53 18.76
C GLY A 74 4.69 1.22 17.32
N GLN A 75 5.39 0.27 16.72
CA GLN A 75 5.13 -0.17 15.35
C GLN A 75 4.24 -1.41 15.35
N GLN A 76 3.31 -1.46 14.41
CA GLN A 76 2.47 -2.62 14.15
C GLN A 76 2.17 -2.78 12.67
N TRP A 77 1.85 -4.01 12.28
CA TRP A 77 1.53 -4.39 10.91
C TRP A 77 0.29 -5.28 10.94
N GLY A 78 -0.68 -5.00 10.07
CA GLY A 78 -1.91 -5.75 9.92
C GLY A 78 -1.98 -6.39 8.53
N THR A 79 -2.45 -7.64 8.47
CA THR A 79 -2.59 -8.40 7.23
C THR A 79 -4.07 -8.69 7.00
N SER A 80 -4.54 -8.53 5.76
CA SER A 80 -5.91 -8.92 5.38
C SER A 80 -6.16 -10.41 5.71
N PRO A 81 -7.33 -10.79 6.23
CA PRO A 81 -8.59 -10.03 6.30
C PRO A 81 -8.76 -9.16 7.56
N ASP A 82 -7.76 -9.12 8.44
CA ASP A 82 -7.84 -8.47 9.74
C ASP A 82 -7.49 -6.99 9.66
N PHE A 83 -8.02 -6.21 10.60
CA PHE A 83 -7.56 -4.84 10.84
C PHE A 83 -6.26 -4.85 11.65
N THR A 84 -5.50 -3.75 11.58
CA THR A 84 -4.45 -3.46 12.57
C THR A 84 -5.04 -3.47 13.98
N ARG A 85 -4.21 -3.63 15.01
CA ARG A 85 -4.69 -3.43 16.39
C ARG A 85 -5.03 -1.96 16.59
N ALA A 86 -6.02 -1.69 17.43
CA ALA A 86 -6.49 -0.34 17.67
C ALA A 86 -5.41 0.53 18.32
N ILE A 87 -5.25 1.74 17.76
CA ILE A 87 -4.61 2.86 18.44
C ILE A 87 -5.71 3.77 18.97
N ARG A 88 -5.44 4.48 20.08
CA ARG A 88 -6.40 5.38 20.71
C ARG A 88 -5.76 6.74 20.92
N PHE A 89 -6.39 7.77 20.38
CA PHE A 89 -6.11 9.16 20.74
C PHE A 89 -6.95 9.49 21.96
N ASP A 90 -6.34 9.67 23.12
CA ASP A 90 -6.99 10.30 24.26
C ASP A 90 -7.06 11.81 24.03
N THR A 91 -8.06 12.43 24.62
CA THR A 91 -8.45 13.82 24.38
C THR A 91 -8.66 14.57 25.68
N ASP A 92 -8.14 14.04 26.80
CA ASP A 92 -8.37 14.51 28.16
C ASP A 92 -7.42 15.62 28.66
N ASN A 93 -6.96 16.51 27.75
CA ASN A 93 -6.22 17.75 28.06
C ASN A 93 -4.86 17.60 28.75
N ARG A 94 -4.28 16.40 28.77
CA ARG A 94 -2.89 16.25 29.23
C ARG A 94 -1.96 17.04 28.28
N PRO A 95 -0.76 17.46 28.73
CA PRO A 95 0.22 18.08 27.84
C PRO A 95 0.96 17.05 26.98
N GLY A 96 1.13 17.35 25.69
CA GLY A 96 1.78 16.46 24.73
C GLY A 96 0.89 16.14 23.53
N GLY A 97 1.30 15.13 22.77
CA GLY A 97 0.55 14.64 21.63
C GLY A 97 0.89 13.21 21.25
N CYS A 98 0.36 12.80 20.10
CA CYS A 98 0.66 11.53 19.48
C CYS A 98 1.31 11.71 18.11
N GLN A 99 2.40 10.98 17.90
CA GLN A 99 3.09 10.89 16.61
C GLN A 99 2.54 9.70 15.84
N LEU A 100 2.21 9.91 14.58
CA LEU A 100 1.55 8.95 13.71
C LEU A 100 2.26 8.87 12.35
N ALA A 101 2.59 7.66 11.90
CA ALA A 101 3.09 7.40 10.56
C ALA A 101 2.54 6.08 10.00
N PHE A 102 2.58 5.96 8.68
CA PHE A 102 2.03 4.82 7.94
C PHE A 102 3.05 4.24 6.97
N GLY A 103 2.91 2.94 6.67
CA GLY A 103 3.73 2.23 5.71
C GLY A 103 3.00 1.01 5.14
N VAL A 104 3.46 0.49 4.00
CA VAL A 104 2.97 -0.76 3.43
C VAL A 104 4.16 -1.68 3.15
N TYR A 105 4.09 -2.89 3.69
CA TYR A 105 5.06 -3.94 3.45
C TYR A 105 4.48 -4.93 2.44
N ASP A 106 5.06 -4.97 1.24
CA ASP A 106 4.61 -5.78 0.11
C ASP A 106 5.79 -6.60 -0.42
N PRO A 107 6.13 -7.72 0.25
CA PRO A 107 7.34 -8.50 -0.05
C PRO A 107 7.36 -9.03 -1.49
N ASP A 108 6.19 -9.43 -2.00
CA ASP A 108 6.03 -10.04 -3.32
C ASP A 108 5.62 -9.04 -4.40
N ASN A 109 5.63 -7.74 -4.09
CA ASN A 109 5.34 -6.66 -5.03
C ASN A 109 3.94 -6.80 -5.68
N THR A 110 2.99 -7.34 -4.92
CA THR A 110 1.60 -7.59 -5.34
C THR A 110 0.81 -6.32 -5.57
N LEU A 111 1.25 -5.19 -5.00
CA LEU A 111 0.64 -3.86 -5.09
C LEU A 111 1.34 -2.96 -6.11
N ALA A 112 2.18 -3.52 -6.99
CA ALA A 112 2.81 -2.75 -8.06
C ALA A 112 1.78 -1.92 -8.84
N GLY A 113 2.07 -0.63 -9.04
CA GLY A 113 1.17 0.33 -9.69
C GLY A 113 0.14 0.98 -8.78
N ALA A 114 -0.03 0.54 -7.53
CA ALA A 114 -0.84 1.25 -6.54
C ALA A 114 -0.06 2.41 -5.91
N SER A 115 -0.77 3.44 -5.47
CA SER A 115 -0.22 4.54 -4.68
C SER A 115 -1.20 4.90 -3.57
N LEU A 116 -0.68 5.02 -2.34
CA LEU A 116 -1.42 5.42 -1.16
C LEU A 116 -0.82 6.69 -0.58
N THR A 117 -1.65 7.67 -0.24
CA THR A 117 -1.23 8.89 0.46
C THR A 117 -2.10 9.14 1.67
N TYR A 118 -1.56 9.90 2.62
CA TYR A 118 -2.35 10.50 3.68
C TYR A 118 -2.08 12.01 3.73
N GLY A 119 -3.16 12.79 3.74
CA GLY A 119 -3.17 14.22 3.98
C GLY A 119 -3.44 14.49 5.46
N PHE A 120 -2.72 15.44 6.05
CA PHE A 120 -2.88 15.84 7.43
C PHE A 120 -2.93 17.36 7.54
N GLN A 121 -4.06 17.90 7.99
CA GLN A 121 -4.32 19.34 8.01
C GLN A 121 -5.20 19.72 9.18
N ALA A 122 -5.01 20.93 9.72
CA ALA A 122 -5.96 21.50 10.66
C ALA A 122 -7.33 21.75 10.00
N SER A 123 -8.40 21.67 10.79
CA SER A 123 -9.74 22.02 10.34
C SER A 123 -9.82 23.52 9.98
N PRO A 124 -10.74 23.91 9.09
CA PRO A 124 -10.93 25.32 8.75
C PRO A 124 -11.19 26.17 10.00
N GLY A 125 -10.32 27.14 10.26
CA GLY A 125 -10.40 28.02 11.44
C GLY A 125 -9.87 27.40 12.75
N GLY A 126 -9.35 26.17 12.73
CA GLY A 126 -8.68 25.54 13.86
C GLY A 126 -7.24 26.04 14.06
N ASP A 127 -6.67 25.75 15.22
CA ASP A 127 -5.27 26.05 15.53
C ASP A 127 -4.35 25.12 14.74
N ALA A 128 -3.54 25.70 13.84
CA ALA A 128 -2.55 24.96 13.06
C ALA A 128 -1.51 24.23 13.94
N GLY A 129 -1.26 24.71 15.16
CA GLY A 129 -0.36 24.09 16.12
C GLY A 129 -0.85 22.74 16.66
N GLN A 130 -2.17 22.49 16.62
CA GLN A 130 -2.75 21.19 17.00
C GLN A 130 -2.33 20.08 16.04
N CYS A 131 -2.07 20.44 14.78
CA CYS A 131 -1.71 19.50 13.72
C CYS A 131 -0.28 19.78 13.28
N GLY A 132 0.68 19.19 13.97
CA GLY A 132 2.10 19.32 13.64
C GLY A 132 2.46 18.59 12.35
N ASN A 133 3.39 19.16 11.57
CA ASN A 133 3.83 18.63 10.28
C ASN A 133 2.67 18.40 9.31
N GLN A 134 1.90 19.46 9.02
CA GLN A 134 0.80 19.40 8.04
C GLN A 134 1.35 19.19 6.63
N GLY A 135 0.60 18.46 5.81
CA GLY A 135 0.97 18.19 4.43
C GLY A 135 0.29 16.96 3.86
N THR A 136 0.67 16.61 2.64
CA THR A 136 0.28 15.35 2.01
C THR A 136 1.52 14.50 1.84
N TYR A 137 1.45 13.27 2.36
CA TYR A 137 2.59 12.37 2.43
C TYR A 137 2.29 11.05 1.73
N GLN A 138 3.30 10.53 1.05
CA GLN A 138 3.24 9.20 0.47
C GLN A 138 3.33 8.15 1.58
N ILE A 139 2.44 7.15 1.55
CA ILE A 139 2.62 5.92 2.31
C ILE A 139 3.57 5.04 1.48
N PRO A 140 4.79 4.75 1.97
CA PRO A 140 5.75 3.95 1.22
C PRO A 140 5.22 2.52 1.07
N ILE A 141 5.19 2.01 -0.17
CA ILE A 141 4.94 0.60 -0.48
C ILE A 141 6.29 -0.02 -0.81
N GLN A 142 6.81 -0.89 0.06
CA GLN A 142 8.17 -1.41 -0.03
C GLN A 142 8.24 -2.90 0.28
N ARG A 143 9.29 -3.56 -0.21
CA ARG A 143 9.58 -4.97 0.11
C ARG A 143 10.24 -5.19 1.47
N PHE A 144 10.32 -4.14 2.29
CA PHE A 144 10.78 -4.17 3.66
C PHE A 144 9.93 -3.20 4.48
N ARG A 145 9.78 -3.50 5.77
CA ARG A 145 8.97 -2.70 6.69
C ARG A 145 9.60 -1.31 6.88
N THR A 146 8.90 -0.28 6.45
CA THR A 146 9.31 1.12 6.62
C THR A 146 8.09 2.02 6.74
N PHE A 147 8.27 3.19 7.34
CA PHE A 147 7.22 4.18 7.53
C PHE A 147 7.57 5.47 6.78
N GLY A 148 6.53 6.18 6.33
CA GLY A 148 6.69 7.53 5.82
C GLY A 148 7.03 8.54 6.93
N PRO A 149 6.98 9.85 6.62
CA PRO A 149 7.10 10.90 7.63
C PRO A 149 6.09 10.71 8.76
N SER A 150 6.40 11.24 9.94
CA SER A 150 5.46 11.28 11.07
C SER A 150 4.75 12.63 11.15
N VAL A 151 3.46 12.59 11.43
CA VAL A 151 2.65 13.76 11.78
C VAL A 151 2.32 13.75 13.27
N ARG A 152 2.08 14.92 13.84
CA ARG A 152 1.79 15.08 15.27
C ARG A 152 0.36 15.59 15.47
N VAL A 153 -0.41 14.90 16.30
CA VAL A 153 -1.66 15.43 16.87
C VAL A 153 -1.34 15.92 18.27
N ASP A 154 -1.36 17.23 18.50
CA ASP A 154 -1.26 17.83 19.84
C ASP A 154 -2.63 17.70 20.54
N THR A 155 -2.64 17.34 21.82
CA THR A 155 -3.89 17.16 22.59
C THR A 155 -4.03 18.11 23.78
N ASP A 156 -3.26 19.19 23.77
CA ASP A 156 -3.18 20.21 24.82
C ASP A 156 -4.28 21.30 24.75
N ASN A 157 -5.54 20.90 24.51
CA ASN A 157 -6.73 21.77 24.53
C ASN A 157 -6.79 22.87 23.47
N ARG A 158 -6.34 22.58 22.24
CA ARG A 158 -6.38 23.53 21.14
C ARG A 158 -7.72 23.47 20.42
N SER A 159 -8.19 24.63 19.97
CA SER A 159 -9.46 24.72 19.24
C SER A 159 -9.35 24.13 17.85
N GLY A 160 -10.34 23.32 17.47
CA GLY A 160 -10.39 22.68 16.15
C GLY A 160 -9.99 21.22 16.21
N TRP A 161 -9.71 20.64 15.05
CA TRP A 161 -9.34 19.23 14.94
C TRP A 161 -8.35 19.01 13.80
N CYS A 162 -7.69 17.87 13.82
CA CYS A 162 -6.81 17.45 12.73
C CYS A 162 -7.53 16.51 11.78
N ASN A 163 -7.71 16.93 10.53
CA ASN A 163 -8.20 16.09 9.45
C ASN A 163 -7.08 15.17 8.96
N LEU A 164 -7.34 13.86 8.99
CA LEU A 164 -6.52 12.82 8.39
C LEU A 164 -7.26 12.21 7.21
N THR A 165 -6.74 12.40 6.01
CA THR A 165 -7.39 12.02 4.74
C THR A 165 -6.57 10.97 4.00
N PHE A 166 -7.11 9.76 3.83
CA PHE A 166 -6.48 8.71 3.05
C PHE A 166 -6.96 8.71 1.60
N THR A 167 -6.00 8.63 0.67
CA THR A 167 -6.29 8.51 -0.76
C THR A 167 -5.58 7.29 -1.33
N VAL A 168 -6.29 6.54 -2.18
CA VAL A 168 -5.73 5.43 -2.96
C VAL A 168 -5.83 5.77 -4.44
N SER A 169 -4.82 5.42 -5.23
CA SER A 169 -4.74 5.70 -6.66
C SER A 169 -3.89 4.67 -7.40
N GLY A 170 -3.83 4.78 -8.73
CA GLY A 170 -3.04 3.91 -9.62
C GLY A 170 -3.66 2.53 -9.87
N ARG A 171 -4.42 1.99 -8.90
CA ARG A 171 -5.14 0.72 -9.01
C ARG A 171 -6.54 0.81 -8.41
N SER A 172 -7.51 0.22 -9.11
CA SER A 172 -8.93 0.18 -8.70
C SER A 172 -9.29 -0.99 -7.80
N ASP A 173 -8.44 -2.03 -7.78
CA ASP A 173 -8.60 -3.22 -6.97
C ASP A 173 -7.95 -3.08 -5.59
N VAL A 174 -7.27 -1.96 -5.29
CA VAL A 174 -6.68 -1.71 -3.97
C VAL A 174 -7.62 -0.85 -3.13
N VAL A 175 -7.93 -1.32 -1.93
CA VAL A 175 -8.84 -0.65 -1.00
C VAL A 175 -8.18 -0.55 0.38
N LEU A 176 -8.24 0.64 0.98
CA LEU A 176 -7.86 0.87 2.37
C LEU A 176 -9.12 1.13 3.20
N ASP A 177 -9.49 0.19 4.05
CA ASP A 177 -10.58 0.37 5.01
C ASP A 177 -10.06 1.13 6.25
N VAL A 178 -10.84 2.11 6.68
CA VAL A 178 -10.60 2.96 7.84
C VAL A 178 -11.74 2.75 8.82
N GLN A 179 -11.43 2.13 9.95
CA GLN A 179 -12.35 2.03 11.07
C GLN A 179 -11.97 3.09 12.10
N PHE A 180 -12.91 4.00 12.35
CA PHE A 180 -12.73 5.11 13.28
C PHE A 180 -14.00 5.30 14.08
N TYR A 181 -13.91 5.20 15.40
CA TYR A 181 -15.06 5.25 16.29
C TYR A 181 -14.71 5.92 17.62
N ALA A 182 -15.73 6.46 18.27
CA ALA A 182 -15.60 7.09 19.57
C ALA A 182 -15.48 6.06 20.70
N ASP A 183 -14.63 6.38 21.67
CA ASP A 183 -14.47 5.70 22.94
C ASP A 183 -14.68 6.73 24.07
N GLY A 184 -15.94 6.98 24.43
CA GLY A 184 -16.35 8.08 25.30
C GLY A 184 -17.12 9.16 24.52
N ASP A 185 -16.77 10.44 24.69
CA ASP A 185 -17.44 11.54 23.99
C ASP A 185 -17.14 11.52 22.48
N GLY A 186 -18.13 11.14 21.69
CA GLY A 186 -18.02 11.07 20.23
C GLY A 186 -17.99 12.41 19.52
N GLY A 187 -18.23 13.52 20.21
CA GLY A 187 -18.01 14.86 19.66
C GLY A 187 -16.55 15.10 19.23
N GLN A 188 -15.63 14.28 19.74
CA GLN A 188 -14.19 14.43 19.51
C GLN A 188 -13.69 13.68 18.27
N CYS A 189 -14.53 12.85 17.67
CA CYS A 189 -14.16 11.93 16.60
C CYS A 189 -14.96 12.27 15.33
N VAL A 190 -14.53 13.28 14.59
CA VAL A 190 -15.21 13.75 13.38
C VAL A 190 -15.23 12.63 12.32
N ASN A 191 -16.40 12.39 11.74
CA ASN A 191 -16.69 11.30 10.81
C ASN A 191 -16.56 9.87 11.39
N ALA A 192 -16.53 9.74 12.72
CA ALA A 192 -16.62 8.43 13.37
C ALA A 192 -17.89 7.67 12.98
N LEU A 193 -17.77 6.35 12.94
CA LEU A 193 -18.88 5.41 12.80
C LEU A 193 -19.04 4.60 14.10
N PRO A 194 -20.14 3.86 14.27
CA PRO A 194 -20.25 2.87 15.33
C PRO A 194 -19.11 1.84 15.26
N ALA A 195 -18.66 1.35 16.41
CA ALA A 195 -17.65 0.30 16.48
C ALA A 195 -18.04 -0.91 15.62
N GLY A 196 -17.08 -1.47 14.87
CA GLY A 196 -17.32 -2.54 13.90
C GLY A 196 -17.65 -2.07 12.48
N GLN A 197 -17.98 -0.79 12.28
CA GLN A 197 -18.18 -0.21 10.94
C GLN A 197 -16.90 0.48 10.42
N TYR A 198 -16.81 0.68 9.11
CA TYR A 198 -15.66 1.31 8.46
C TYR A 198 -16.06 2.04 7.18
N ARG A 199 -15.19 2.94 6.71
CA ARG A 199 -15.24 3.55 5.37
C ARG A 199 -14.08 3.02 4.55
N SER A 200 -14.23 2.95 3.24
CA SER A 200 -13.19 2.44 2.34
C SER A 200 -12.66 3.56 1.45
N ALA A 201 -11.37 3.79 1.47
CA ALA A 201 -10.68 4.62 0.50
C ALA A 201 -10.27 3.75 -0.71
N PHE A 202 -10.62 4.20 -1.90
CA PHE A 202 -10.26 3.57 -3.18
C PHE A 202 -10.09 4.65 -4.26
N ALA A 203 -9.71 4.27 -5.48
CA ALA A 203 -9.47 5.20 -6.57
C ALA A 203 -10.66 6.17 -6.79
N GLY A 204 -10.42 7.48 -6.56
CA GLY A 204 -11.43 8.54 -6.69
C GLY A 204 -12.36 8.72 -5.49
N SER A 205 -12.22 7.92 -4.43
CA SER A 205 -13.02 8.01 -3.20
C SER A 205 -12.09 8.07 -1.97
N PRO A 206 -11.64 9.27 -1.55
CA PRO A 206 -10.84 9.42 -0.35
C PRO A 206 -11.70 9.28 0.92
N VAL A 207 -11.06 8.96 2.05
CA VAL A 207 -11.71 8.91 3.37
C VAL A 207 -11.03 9.90 4.30
N THR A 208 -11.81 10.78 4.93
CA THR A 208 -11.33 11.73 5.93
C THR A 208 -11.95 11.45 7.29
N VAL A 209 -11.11 11.37 8.32
CA VAL A 209 -11.49 11.35 9.73
C VAL A 209 -10.87 12.56 10.43
N GLY A 210 -11.49 13.06 11.50
CA GLY A 210 -10.94 14.18 12.26
C GLY A 210 -10.77 13.84 13.74
N ILE A 211 -9.63 14.25 14.30
CA ILE A 211 -9.29 14.05 15.71
C ILE A 211 -9.35 15.42 16.37
N ASP A 212 -10.40 15.65 17.14
CA ASP A 212 -10.57 16.83 17.98
C ASP A 212 -10.04 16.50 19.37
N ALA A 213 -9.20 17.38 19.90
CA ALA A 213 -8.56 17.22 21.19
C ALA A 213 -8.81 18.44 22.10
N ASP A 214 -9.98 19.07 21.95
CA ASP A 214 -10.46 20.20 22.76
C ASP A 214 -10.87 19.83 24.21
N GLY A 215 -10.32 18.72 24.73
CA GLY A 215 -10.21 18.55 26.16
C GLY A 215 -11.33 17.84 26.89
N ARG A 216 -12.05 16.98 26.19
CA ARG A 216 -13.18 16.25 26.77
C ARG A 216 -12.75 14.82 27.08
N PRO A 217 -13.29 14.23 28.15
CA PRO A 217 -12.97 12.86 28.51
C PRO A 217 -13.43 11.89 27.41
N GLY A 218 -12.54 11.00 27.01
CA GLY A 218 -12.82 10.00 25.99
C GLY A 218 -11.65 9.83 25.03
N GLY A 219 -11.96 9.48 23.79
CA GLY A 219 -10.95 9.34 22.78
C GLY A 219 -11.49 8.75 21.49
N CYS A 220 -10.61 8.61 20.52
CA CYS A 220 -10.94 8.06 19.22
C CYS A 220 -10.09 6.82 18.95
N GLN A 221 -10.77 5.71 18.67
CA GLN A 221 -10.14 4.45 18.28
C GLN A 221 -9.97 4.42 16.76
N PHE A 222 -8.80 3.98 16.30
CA PHE A 222 -8.44 4.00 14.89
C PHE A 222 -7.76 2.69 14.47
N LEU A 223 -8.25 2.10 13.37
CA LEU A 223 -7.76 0.86 12.79
C LEU A 223 -7.75 0.95 11.27
N LEU A 224 -6.80 0.27 10.65
CA LEU A 224 -6.67 0.19 9.19
C LEU A 224 -6.71 -1.26 8.71
N ARG A 225 -7.24 -1.48 7.51
CA ARG A 225 -7.09 -2.74 6.79
C ARG A 225 -6.85 -2.48 5.32
N LEU A 226 -5.76 -3.04 4.80
CA LEU A 226 -5.46 -3.02 3.37
C LEU A 226 -5.93 -4.32 2.74
N ARG A 227 -6.55 -4.23 1.57
CA ARG A 227 -7.06 -5.40 0.83
C ARG A 227 -7.05 -5.15 -0.67
N THR A 228 -6.96 -6.26 -1.40
CA THR A 228 -7.17 -6.29 -2.85
C THR A 228 -8.52 -6.95 -3.15
N VAL A 229 -9.30 -6.43 -4.11
CA VAL A 229 -10.67 -6.87 -4.44
C VAL A 229 -10.86 -7.32 -5.88
#